data_AF-L9JID3-F1
#
_entry.id   AF-L9JID3-F1
#
_cell.length_a   1.000
_cell.length_b   1.000
_cell.length_c   1.000
_cell.angle_alpha   90.00
_cell.angle_beta   90.00
_cell.angle_gamma   90.00
#
_symmetry.space_group_name_H-M   'P 1'
#
loop_
_entity.id
_entity.type
_entity.pdbx_description
1 polymer ?
#
loop_
_entity_poly.entity_id
_entity_poly.type
_entity_poly.pdbx_seq_one_letter_code
_entity_poly.pdbx_strand_id
1 'polypeptide(L)'
;MLHRSSGMNELMDDQAKTGCVRPLSNSGVLSPSGVLTRAIQTVRQSRSRCGEIGKRRQARTPMVEQGSEDSTAQRTRGGRVWNLSNSGSPTGSDSGSPTGLSDVCPLQGHKDPIMRQSQLMNTARIAVVGAGVMGLSTAVCISKLVPGCSITIIAEKRTPDTTSDVAAGVLIPHAFPEEVPFWADVVLGFRKMTEAELKKFPHHVFGQAFTTLKCEGSAYLPWLENRVKRNGGLILTRRVEDLWELHPSFDIVVNCSGLGSRQLMGDSKIFPVRGQVLKVQAPWVKHFIREGSGLTYIYPGAYDVTLGGTRQKGDWNLSPDAKISRDILSRCCALEPSLHRACSIKEKVGLRPSRPGVRLQKELLVQDGRRLPVVHHYGHGSGGISVHWGTALEAARLVRECVLALKTSAPKSKL
;
A
#
# COMPACT_ATOMS: atom_id res chain seq x y z
N MET A 1 -7.05 19.46 -8.46
CA MET A 1 -8.30 19.34 -7.68
C MET A 1 -9.11 20.60 -7.94
N LEU A 2 -10.42 20.51 -8.16
CA LEU A 2 -11.27 21.61 -8.63
C LEU A 2 -12.49 21.82 -7.72
N HIS A 3 -12.92 23.07 -7.52
CA HIS A 3 -14.05 23.43 -6.64
C HIS A 3 -15.04 24.38 -7.33
N ARG A 4 -16.35 24.14 -7.10
CA ARG A 4 -17.45 25.00 -7.57
C ARG A 4 -17.84 26.00 -6.47
N SER A 5 -18.44 27.13 -6.85
CA SER A 5 -18.87 28.20 -5.93
C SER A 5 -19.89 27.75 -4.88
N SER A 6 -20.84 26.89 -5.22
CA SER A 6 -21.89 26.40 -4.29
C SER A 6 -21.40 25.41 -3.24
N GLY A 7 -20.21 24.82 -3.42
CA GLY A 7 -19.70 23.75 -2.56
C GLY A 7 -19.05 24.21 -1.26
N MET A 8 -18.90 25.52 -1.01
CA MET A 8 -18.38 26.01 0.28
C MET A 8 -19.44 26.04 1.38
N ASN A 9 -20.72 26.26 1.04
CA ASN A 9 -21.80 26.44 2.03
C ASN A 9 -22.57 25.16 2.36
N GLU A 10 -22.87 24.29 1.38
CA GLU A 10 -23.62 23.03 1.62
C GLU A 10 -22.85 22.00 2.48
N LEU A 11 -21.51 22.08 2.49
CA LEU A 11 -20.66 21.21 3.30
C LEU A 11 -20.62 21.60 4.78
N MET A 12 -21.02 22.82 5.15
CA MET A 12 -21.11 23.25 6.55
C MET A 12 -22.34 22.67 7.26
N ASP A 13 -23.42 22.37 6.55
CA ASP A 13 -24.67 21.88 7.15
C ASP A 13 -24.58 20.38 7.55
N ASP A 14 -23.74 19.61 6.84
CA ASP A 14 -23.42 18.21 7.19
C ASP A 14 -22.44 18.11 8.39
N GLN A 15 -21.80 19.25 8.78
CA GLN A 15 -20.94 19.33 9.97
C GLN A 15 -21.74 19.33 11.28
N ALA A 16 -22.96 19.87 11.30
CA ALA A 16 -23.79 19.86 12.51
C ALA A 16 -24.23 18.44 12.92
N LYS A 17 -24.23 17.48 11.98
CA LYS A 17 -24.70 16.10 12.20
C LYS A 17 -23.60 15.08 12.45
N THR A 18 -22.33 15.39 12.18
CA THR A 18 -21.22 14.41 12.21
C THR A 18 -20.20 14.61 13.34
N GLY A 19 -20.38 15.59 14.23
CA GLY A 19 -19.78 15.61 15.56
C GLY A 19 -18.25 15.55 15.61
N CYS A 20 -17.56 16.27 14.72
CA CYS A 20 -16.09 16.31 14.71
C CYS A 20 -15.57 17.32 15.75
N VAL A 21 -15.47 16.89 17.01
CA VAL A 21 -14.90 17.68 18.12
C VAL A 21 -13.36 17.67 18.06
N ARG A 22 -12.74 18.82 18.38
CA ARG A 22 -11.28 19.04 18.51
C ARG A 22 -10.61 18.02 19.46
N PRO A 23 -9.31 17.73 19.30
CA PRO A 23 -8.70 16.54 19.87
C PRO A 23 -8.23 16.76 21.31
N LEU A 24 -8.95 16.21 22.28
CA LEU A 24 -8.41 15.79 23.58
C LEU A 24 -9.23 14.58 24.09
N SER A 25 -8.67 13.37 24.08
CA SER A 25 -8.95 12.35 25.13
C SER A 25 -8.02 11.14 25.04
N ASN A 26 -7.65 10.62 26.21
CA ASN A 26 -6.75 9.49 26.50
C ASN A 26 -7.28 8.09 26.11
N SER A 27 -8.09 7.95 25.06
CA SER A 27 -8.90 6.73 24.83
C SER A 27 -8.32 5.68 23.86
N GLY A 28 -7.04 5.77 23.44
CA GLY A 28 -6.40 4.74 22.61
C GLY A 28 -6.97 4.56 21.18
N VAL A 29 -8.03 5.29 20.82
CA VAL A 29 -8.60 5.34 19.46
C VAL A 29 -7.94 6.49 18.70
N LEU A 30 -7.15 6.18 17.68
CA LEU A 30 -6.59 7.21 16.81
C LEU A 30 -7.68 7.77 15.89
N SER A 31 -7.89 9.09 15.95
CA SER A 31 -8.74 9.77 14.98
C SER A 31 -8.18 9.62 13.55
N PRO A 32 -9.01 9.66 12.49
CA PRO A 32 -8.53 9.62 11.11
C PRO A 32 -7.42 10.65 10.83
N SER A 33 -7.52 11.84 11.42
CA SER A 33 -6.50 12.88 11.36
C SER A 33 -5.21 12.46 12.07
N GLY A 34 -5.27 11.85 13.27
CA GLY A 34 -4.09 11.39 14.00
C GLY A 34 -3.33 10.25 13.30
N VAL A 35 -4.05 9.33 12.66
CA VAL A 35 -3.44 8.27 11.82
C VAL A 35 -2.74 8.87 10.61
N LEU A 36 -3.39 9.84 9.95
CA LEU A 36 -2.83 10.50 8.78
C LEU A 36 -1.63 11.37 9.15
N THR A 37 -1.67 12.12 10.26
CA THR A 37 -0.53 12.90 10.76
C THR A 37 0.66 12.00 11.07
N ARG A 38 0.46 10.83 11.72
CA ARG A 38 1.57 9.88 11.98
C ARG A 38 2.09 9.23 10.70
N ALA A 39 1.21 8.84 9.77
CA ALA A 39 1.63 8.32 8.46
C ALA A 39 2.43 9.36 7.66
N ILE A 40 2.02 10.62 7.71
CA ILE A 40 2.75 11.76 7.13
C ILE A 40 4.11 11.94 7.81
N GLN A 41 4.18 11.88 9.15
CA GLN A 41 5.45 11.93 9.87
C GLN A 41 6.40 10.78 9.46
N THR A 42 5.87 9.58 9.23
CA THR A 42 6.67 8.46 8.69
C THR A 42 7.22 8.76 7.29
N VAL A 43 6.41 9.34 6.40
CA VAL A 43 6.86 9.80 5.07
C VAL A 43 7.93 10.89 5.20
N ARG A 44 7.77 11.84 6.13
CA ARG A 44 8.78 12.88 6.42
C ARG A 44 10.11 12.26 6.88
N GLN A 45 10.07 11.28 7.80
CA GLN A 45 11.28 10.57 8.28
C GLN A 45 11.96 9.72 7.20
N SER A 46 11.22 9.23 6.21
CA SER A 46 11.80 8.48 5.09
C SER A 46 12.38 9.41 4.02
N ARG A 47 11.78 10.60 3.79
CA ARG A 47 12.38 11.65 2.94
C ARG A 47 13.69 12.19 3.50
N SER A 48 13.80 12.40 4.82
CA SER A 48 15.06 12.84 5.42
C SER A 48 16.18 11.79 5.23
N ARG A 49 15.88 10.51 5.44
CA ARG A 49 16.82 9.41 5.17
C ARG A 49 17.22 9.29 3.69
N CYS A 50 16.28 9.44 2.75
CA CYS A 50 16.60 9.45 1.32
C CYS A 50 17.45 10.68 0.92
N GLY A 51 17.20 11.85 1.53
CA GLY A 51 18.02 13.05 1.34
C GLY A 51 19.46 12.88 1.84
N GLU A 52 19.66 12.19 2.97
CA GLU A 52 21.00 11.83 3.47
C GLU A 52 21.72 10.83 2.58
N ILE A 53 21.01 9.84 2.01
CA ILE A 53 21.57 8.87 1.06
C ILE A 53 21.95 9.56 -0.27
N GLY A 54 21.15 10.52 -0.73
CA GLY A 54 21.45 11.35 -1.91
C GLY A 54 22.71 12.21 -1.73
N LYS A 55 22.84 12.86 -0.56
CA LYS A 55 24.05 13.63 -0.21
C LYS A 55 25.30 12.74 -0.08
N ARG A 56 25.17 11.53 0.48
CA ARG A 56 26.27 10.55 0.55
C ARG A 56 26.71 10.00 -0.81
N ARG A 57 25.84 10.01 -1.82
CA ARG A 57 26.19 9.61 -3.20
C ARG A 57 26.86 10.74 -3.99
N GLN A 58 26.47 11.99 -3.79
CA GLN A 58 27.17 13.14 -4.41
C GLN A 58 28.59 13.33 -3.86
N ALA A 59 28.83 13.00 -2.59
CA ALA A 59 30.16 13.08 -1.95
C ALA A 59 31.15 11.97 -2.39
N ARG A 60 30.80 11.08 -3.33
CA ARG A 60 31.67 9.98 -3.80
C ARG A 60 32.01 10.04 -5.30
N THR A 61 31.82 11.19 -5.94
CA THR A 61 32.24 11.41 -7.33
C THR A 61 33.57 12.18 -7.31
N PRO A 62 34.68 11.64 -7.85
CA PRO A 62 35.91 12.41 -7.97
C PRO A 62 35.71 13.55 -8.98
N MET A 63 36.14 14.76 -8.61
CA MET A 63 36.30 15.86 -9.56
C MET A 63 37.41 15.51 -10.54
N VAL A 64 37.13 15.61 -11.84
CA VAL A 64 38.16 15.63 -12.89
C VAL A 64 38.40 17.09 -13.23
N GLU A 65 39.62 17.55 -12.99
CA GLU A 65 40.10 18.90 -13.27
C GLU A 65 40.19 19.18 -14.78
N GLN A 66 40.02 20.46 -15.12
CA GLN A 66 40.17 21.03 -16.44
C GLN A 66 41.64 21.06 -16.87
N GLY A 67 41.92 20.61 -18.09
CA GLY A 67 43.15 20.90 -18.83
C GLY A 67 42.79 21.50 -20.18
N SER A 68 43.18 22.75 -20.39
CA SER A 68 43.17 23.49 -21.64
C SER A 68 44.19 22.96 -22.62
N GLU A 69 43.87 22.90 -23.92
CA GLU A 69 44.72 23.42 -25.02
C GLU A 69 44.06 23.24 -26.40
N ASP A 70 44.26 24.27 -27.23
CA ASP A 70 43.84 24.43 -28.62
C ASP A 70 44.47 23.40 -29.59
N SER A 71 43.74 23.02 -30.64
CA SER A 71 44.13 23.27 -32.04
C SER A 71 43.32 22.46 -33.08
N THR A 72 42.95 23.17 -34.13
CA THR A 72 42.61 22.77 -35.51
C THR A 72 42.95 21.35 -36.00
N ALA A 73 42.01 20.68 -36.67
CA ALA A 73 42.10 20.34 -38.10
C ALA A 73 40.98 19.39 -38.58
N GLN A 74 40.72 19.45 -39.87
CA GLN A 74 39.62 18.90 -40.64
C GLN A 74 39.69 17.36 -40.89
N ARG A 75 38.56 16.88 -41.42
CA ARG A 75 38.41 15.95 -42.57
C ARG A 75 38.15 14.45 -42.32
N THR A 76 36.87 14.12 -42.53
CA THR A 76 36.32 13.17 -43.53
C THR A 76 36.49 11.64 -43.40
N ARG A 77 35.29 11.01 -43.46
CA ARG A 77 34.83 9.91 -44.35
C ARG A 77 35.05 8.44 -43.94
N GLY A 78 33.95 7.70 -44.08
CA GLY A 78 33.87 6.26 -44.38
C GLY A 78 33.56 5.42 -43.14
N GLY A 79 32.43 4.73 -42.96
CA GLY A 79 31.43 4.27 -43.91
C GLY A 79 31.57 2.77 -44.18
N ARG A 80 30.66 1.99 -43.59
CA ARG A 80 30.26 0.59 -43.92
C ARG A 80 31.21 -0.54 -43.47
N VAL A 81 30.78 -1.79 -43.24
CA VAL A 81 29.51 -2.52 -43.00
C VAL A 81 29.96 -3.94 -42.56
N TRP A 82 29.12 -4.61 -41.79
CA TRP A 82 29.17 -6.01 -41.36
C TRP A 82 29.37 -7.05 -42.48
N ASN A 83 30.01 -8.19 -42.18
CA ASN A 83 29.33 -9.49 -42.12
C ASN A 83 30.22 -10.75 -41.94
N LEU A 84 29.58 -11.77 -41.31
CA LEU A 84 29.64 -13.24 -41.56
C LEU A 84 30.92 -13.99 -41.12
N SER A 85 30.91 -14.78 -40.04
CA SER A 85 30.29 -16.13 -39.81
C SER A 85 31.20 -17.29 -40.19
N ASN A 86 31.41 -18.23 -39.26
CA ASN A 86 31.46 -19.71 -39.40
C ASN A 86 32.32 -20.31 -38.27
N SER A 87 31.79 -21.15 -37.37
CA SER A 87 31.34 -22.55 -37.51
C SER A 87 32.45 -23.54 -37.18
N GLY A 88 32.14 -24.55 -36.35
CA GLY A 88 32.90 -25.81 -36.32
C GLY A 88 33.41 -26.24 -34.95
N SER A 89 32.59 -27.01 -34.24
CA SER A 89 32.97 -28.03 -33.24
C SER A 89 33.29 -29.36 -33.96
N PRO A 90 33.48 -30.51 -33.28
CA PRO A 90 34.31 -30.86 -32.11
C PRO A 90 35.11 -32.18 -32.35
N THR A 91 35.99 -32.57 -31.42
CA THR A 91 36.42 -33.94 -30.99
C THR A 91 37.75 -33.77 -30.23
N GLY A 92 38.17 -34.48 -29.18
CA GLY A 92 37.73 -35.68 -28.48
C GLY A 92 38.90 -36.09 -27.55
N SER A 93 38.57 -36.61 -26.37
CA SER A 93 39.33 -37.52 -25.46
C SER A 93 40.86 -37.42 -25.32
N ASP A 94 41.36 -37.28 -24.07
CA ASP A 94 42.16 -38.37 -23.46
C ASP A 94 42.37 -38.26 -21.93
N SER A 95 42.62 -39.43 -21.35
CA SER A 95 42.69 -39.86 -19.94
C SER A 95 43.96 -39.50 -19.15
N GLY A 96 43.88 -39.49 -17.81
CA GLY A 96 45.04 -39.76 -16.93
C GLY A 96 45.10 -39.02 -15.57
N SER A 97 44.77 -39.72 -14.48
CA SER A 97 44.96 -39.39 -13.04
C SER A 97 46.37 -39.82 -12.53
N PRO A 98 46.75 -39.73 -11.23
CA PRO A 98 46.68 -38.64 -10.22
C PRO A 98 48.01 -38.47 -9.41
N THR A 99 48.23 -37.29 -8.82
CA THR A 99 49.08 -37.03 -7.62
C THR A 99 48.53 -35.73 -7.00
N GLY A 100 48.39 -35.46 -5.70
CA GLY A 100 48.84 -36.03 -4.44
C GLY A 100 49.21 -34.85 -3.52
N LEU A 101 48.42 -34.59 -2.48
CA LEU A 101 48.67 -33.69 -1.30
C LEU A 101 48.71 -32.17 -1.58
N SER A 102 48.20 -31.24 -0.77
CA SER A 102 47.46 -31.26 0.49
C SER A 102 46.90 -29.83 0.76
N ASP A 103 45.94 -29.75 1.68
CA ASP A 103 45.72 -28.67 2.64
C ASP A 103 44.73 -27.48 2.42
N VAL A 104 43.85 -27.41 3.43
CA VAL A 104 43.07 -26.32 4.03
C VAL A 104 41.75 -25.87 3.38
N CYS A 105 40.66 -26.50 3.85
CA CYS A 105 39.30 -25.96 3.78
C CYS A 105 38.96 -25.28 5.12
N PRO A 106 38.48 -24.02 5.17
CA PRO A 106 38.13 -23.38 6.43
C PRO A 106 36.81 -23.95 6.98
N LEU A 107 36.88 -24.33 8.26
CA LEU A 107 35.82 -24.83 9.13
C LEU A 107 34.48 -24.12 8.91
N GLN A 108 33.51 -24.82 8.31
CA GLN A 108 32.10 -24.50 8.45
C GLN A 108 31.68 -24.83 9.88
N GLY A 109 31.38 -23.80 10.66
CA GLY A 109 30.85 -23.95 12.01
C GLY A 109 29.57 -24.77 12.01
N HIS A 110 29.66 -26.00 12.51
CA HIS A 110 28.53 -26.80 12.92
C HIS A 110 27.78 -26.03 14.01
N LYS A 111 26.63 -25.44 13.67
CA LYS A 111 25.67 -24.99 14.68
C LYS A 111 25.03 -26.24 15.29
N ASP A 112 25.21 -26.42 16.59
CA ASP A 112 24.67 -27.55 17.36
C ASP A 112 23.19 -27.83 17.05
N PRO A 113 22.78 -29.10 16.88
CA PRO A 113 21.38 -29.49 16.69
C PRO A 113 20.46 -28.97 17.80
N ILE A 114 20.99 -28.88 19.03
CA ILE A 114 20.30 -28.38 20.23
C ILE A 114 19.99 -26.87 20.10
N MET A 115 20.87 -26.08 19.48
CA MET A 115 20.60 -24.66 19.20
C MET A 115 19.55 -24.45 18.10
N ARG A 116 19.48 -25.33 17.09
CA ARG A 116 18.39 -25.30 16.09
C ARG A 116 17.05 -25.66 16.71
N GLN A 117 17.03 -26.61 17.63
CA GLN A 117 15.80 -27.07 18.28
C GLN A 117 15.28 -26.03 19.30
N SER A 118 16.17 -25.36 20.04
CA SER A 118 15.80 -24.25 20.93
C SER A 118 15.36 -22.98 20.16
N GLN A 119 15.92 -22.71 18.98
CA GLN A 119 15.44 -21.63 18.09
C GLN A 119 14.05 -21.91 17.51
N LEU A 120 13.71 -23.18 17.23
CA LEU A 120 12.38 -23.58 16.78
C LEU A 120 11.31 -23.36 17.86
N MET A 121 11.65 -23.59 19.14
CA MET A 121 10.73 -23.38 20.28
C MET A 121 10.56 -21.91 20.68
N ASN A 122 11.35 -20.99 20.11
CA ASN A 122 11.39 -19.57 20.48
C ASN A 122 10.83 -18.63 19.39
N THR A 123 10.20 -19.20 18.37
CA THR A 123 9.62 -18.48 17.23
C THR A 123 8.13 -18.26 17.44
N ALA A 124 7.69 -17.00 17.51
CA ALA A 124 6.28 -16.66 17.65
C ALA A 124 5.53 -16.91 16.33
N ARG A 125 4.46 -17.72 16.38
CA ARG A 125 3.60 -18.07 15.23
C ARG A 125 2.49 -17.04 15.10
N ILE A 126 2.51 -16.25 14.03
CA ILE A 126 1.59 -15.14 13.82
C ILE A 126 0.70 -15.43 12.61
N ALA A 127 -0.62 -15.42 12.82
CA ALA A 127 -1.60 -15.44 11.74
C ALA A 127 -2.00 -14.02 11.36
N VAL A 128 -2.02 -13.69 10.07
CA VAL A 128 -2.60 -12.43 9.56
C VAL A 128 -3.83 -12.77 8.73
N VAL A 129 -5.01 -12.36 9.20
CA VAL A 129 -6.28 -12.63 8.52
C VAL A 129 -6.58 -11.52 7.52
N GLY A 130 -6.55 -11.84 6.23
CA GLY A 130 -6.83 -10.94 5.11
C GLY A 130 -5.61 -10.68 4.21
N ALA A 131 -5.83 -10.76 2.89
CA ALA A 131 -4.80 -10.58 1.86
C ALA A 131 -5.00 -9.29 1.02
N GLY A 132 -5.78 -8.32 1.53
CA GLY A 132 -5.81 -6.97 0.97
C GLY A 132 -4.56 -6.17 1.32
N VAL A 133 -4.51 -4.91 0.90
CA VAL A 133 -3.33 -4.03 1.12
C VAL A 133 -2.91 -3.95 2.59
N MET A 134 -3.88 -3.97 3.52
CA MET A 134 -3.60 -3.87 4.96
C MET A 134 -2.93 -5.13 5.50
N GLY A 135 -3.45 -6.32 5.17
CA GLY A 135 -2.88 -7.57 5.65
C GLY A 135 -1.50 -7.83 5.07
N LEU A 136 -1.32 -7.64 3.76
CA LEU A 136 -0.02 -7.86 3.11
C LEU A 136 1.06 -6.89 3.60
N SER A 137 0.76 -5.60 3.71
CA SER A 137 1.74 -4.62 4.20
C SER A 137 2.08 -4.82 5.67
N THR A 138 1.09 -5.18 6.49
CA THR A 138 1.30 -5.52 7.91
C THR A 138 2.17 -6.75 8.08
N ALA A 139 1.94 -7.80 7.30
CA ALA A 139 2.81 -8.98 7.28
C ALA A 139 4.27 -8.60 6.91
N VAL A 140 4.47 -7.74 5.90
CA VAL A 140 5.81 -7.26 5.52
C VAL A 140 6.46 -6.40 6.64
N CYS A 141 5.68 -5.60 7.37
CA CYS A 141 6.19 -4.84 8.50
C CYS A 141 6.57 -5.75 9.68
N ILE A 142 5.71 -6.71 10.03
CA ILE A 142 5.96 -7.68 11.09
C ILE A 142 7.23 -8.47 10.78
N SER A 143 7.39 -8.99 9.56
CA SER A 143 8.55 -9.80 9.18
C SER A 143 9.89 -9.07 9.33
N LYS A 144 9.88 -7.73 9.33
CA LYS A 144 11.07 -6.90 9.48
C LYS A 144 11.30 -6.42 10.91
N LEU A 145 10.23 -6.17 11.66
CA LEU A 145 10.29 -5.49 12.95
C LEU A 145 10.15 -6.43 14.14
N VAL A 146 9.65 -7.64 13.93
CA VAL A 146 9.41 -8.63 14.98
C VAL A 146 10.41 -9.78 14.83
N PRO A 147 11.48 -9.82 15.64
CA PRO A 147 12.49 -10.86 15.54
C PRO A 147 11.94 -12.20 16.03
N GLY A 148 12.36 -13.29 15.36
CA GLY A 148 11.96 -14.66 15.73
C GLY A 148 10.45 -14.86 15.61
N CYS A 149 9.87 -14.52 14.46
CA CYS A 149 8.48 -14.83 14.16
C CYS A 149 8.33 -15.59 12.85
N SER A 150 7.28 -16.39 12.75
CA SER A 150 6.79 -16.98 11.52
C SER A 150 5.42 -16.38 11.21
N ILE A 151 5.16 -16.09 9.94
CA ILE A 151 3.95 -15.38 9.52
C ILE A 151 3.20 -16.25 8.51
N THR A 152 1.93 -16.47 8.79
CA THR A 152 1.00 -17.09 7.84
C THR A 152 -0.16 -16.12 7.57
N ILE A 153 -0.32 -15.74 6.31
CA ILE A 153 -1.49 -14.98 5.86
C ILE A 153 -2.59 -15.97 5.53
N ILE A 154 -3.79 -15.75 6.08
CA ILE A 154 -4.97 -16.58 5.82
C ILE A 154 -6.05 -15.68 5.26
N ALA A 155 -6.56 -15.98 4.06
CA ALA A 155 -7.60 -15.18 3.44
C ALA A 155 -8.50 -16.00 2.52
N GLU A 156 -9.79 -15.70 2.51
CA GLU A 156 -10.76 -16.29 1.57
C GLU A 156 -10.50 -15.80 0.14
N LYS A 157 -10.31 -14.48 -0.02
CA LYS A 157 -10.07 -13.82 -1.30
C LYS A 157 -8.66 -13.25 -1.36
N ARG A 158 -8.05 -13.35 -2.55
CA ARG A 158 -6.72 -12.83 -2.86
C ARG A 158 -6.79 -11.99 -4.14
N THR A 159 -5.68 -11.34 -4.49
CA THR A 159 -5.56 -10.65 -5.79
C THR A 159 -5.92 -11.61 -6.92
N PRO A 160 -6.76 -11.23 -7.89
CA PRO A 160 -7.26 -9.87 -8.19
C PRO A 160 -8.64 -9.51 -7.59
N ASP A 161 -9.15 -10.28 -6.63
CA ASP A 161 -10.54 -10.22 -6.16
C ASP A 161 -10.71 -9.52 -4.81
N THR A 162 -9.74 -8.71 -4.40
CA THR A 162 -9.83 -7.93 -3.16
C THR A 162 -10.44 -6.55 -3.41
N THR A 163 -11.00 -5.92 -2.36
CA THR A 163 -11.39 -4.50 -2.44
C THR A 163 -10.21 -3.59 -2.83
N SER A 164 -8.99 -3.99 -2.49
CA SER A 164 -7.78 -3.23 -2.82
C SER A 164 -7.45 -3.26 -4.32
N ASP A 165 -7.85 -4.29 -5.05
CA ASP A 165 -7.69 -4.39 -6.52
C ASP A 165 -8.61 -3.42 -7.26
N VAL A 166 -9.82 -3.19 -6.72
CA VAL A 166 -10.80 -2.27 -7.28
C VAL A 166 -10.46 -0.80 -7.00
N ALA A 167 -9.63 -0.54 -5.97
CA ALA A 167 -9.31 0.81 -5.54
C ALA A 167 -8.71 1.66 -6.68
N ALA A 168 -9.06 2.94 -6.68
CA ALA A 168 -8.49 3.95 -7.58
C ALA A 168 -6.96 4.08 -7.43
N GLY A 169 -6.46 3.91 -6.21
CA GLY A 169 -5.03 3.81 -5.93
C GLY A 169 -4.28 5.13 -5.76
N VAL A 170 -4.91 6.28 -5.98
CA VAL A 170 -4.22 7.58 -5.87
C VAL A 170 -4.03 7.97 -4.41
N LEU A 171 -2.81 8.40 -4.05
CA LEU A 171 -2.47 8.88 -2.72
C LEU A 171 -2.94 10.33 -2.56
N ILE A 172 -4.20 10.49 -2.20
CA ILE A 172 -4.79 11.77 -1.81
C ILE A 172 -5.30 11.61 -0.38
N PRO A 173 -4.76 12.37 0.58
CA PRO A 173 -5.33 12.45 1.91
C PRO A 173 -6.75 13.01 1.83
N HIS A 174 -7.70 12.32 2.45
CA HIS A 174 -9.06 12.86 2.55
C HIS A 174 -9.05 14.05 3.52
N ALA A 175 -9.28 15.25 2.99
CA ALA A 175 -9.49 16.45 3.77
C ALA A 175 -10.64 17.27 3.16
N PHE A 176 -11.17 18.18 3.98
CA PHE A 176 -12.13 19.18 3.56
C PHE A 176 -11.46 20.22 2.64
N PRO A 177 -12.26 20.93 1.83
CA PRO A 177 -11.74 22.01 0.99
C PRO A 177 -11.22 23.15 1.86
N GLU A 178 -9.90 23.19 2.03
CA GLU A 178 -9.15 24.32 2.56
C GLU A 178 -8.31 24.90 1.41
N GLU A 179 -8.03 26.20 1.47
CA GLU A 179 -7.24 26.87 0.45
C GLU A 179 -5.81 26.29 0.35
N VAL A 180 -5.19 26.03 1.51
CA VAL A 180 -3.96 25.25 1.67
C VAL A 180 -4.22 24.15 2.70
N PRO A 181 -4.37 22.89 2.26
CA PRO A 181 -4.67 21.80 3.17
C PRO A 181 -3.44 21.40 3.99
N PHE A 182 -3.66 20.89 5.21
CA PHE A 182 -2.57 20.43 6.11
C PHE A 182 -1.62 19.37 5.52
N TRP A 183 -1.99 18.72 4.42
CA TRP A 183 -1.19 17.71 3.72
C TRP A 183 -0.45 18.25 2.49
N ALA A 184 -0.51 19.55 2.23
CA ALA A 184 0.12 20.18 1.06
C ALA A 184 1.63 19.88 0.94
N ASP A 185 2.32 19.70 2.07
CA ASP A 185 3.75 19.37 2.12
C ASP A 185 4.06 17.88 1.87
N VAL A 186 3.05 17.03 1.96
CA VAL A 186 3.16 15.58 1.72
C VAL A 186 3.27 15.30 0.23
N VAL A 187 2.47 16.01 -0.56
CA VAL A 187 2.48 15.91 -2.02
C VAL A 187 3.63 16.72 -2.60
N LEU A 188 3.92 16.53 -3.88
CA LEU A 188 5.03 17.19 -4.55
C LEU A 188 4.54 18.43 -5.30
N GLY A 189 5.13 19.59 -5.01
CA GLY A 189 4.86 20.83 -5.75
C GLY A 189 3.43 21.33 -5.62
N PHE A 190 2.86 21.29 -4.40
CA PHE A 190 1.54 21.86 -4.16
C PHE A 190 1.50 23.36 -4.47
N ARG A 191 0.48 23.78 -5.21
CA ARG A 191 0.18 25.18 -5.50
C ARG A 191 -1.28 25.36 -5.88
N LYS A 192 -1.74 26.61 -5.92
CA LYS A 192 -2.99 26.98 -6.58
C LYS A 192 -2.84 26.87 -8.11
N MET A 193 -3.94 26.61 -8.79
CA MET A 193 -4.00 26.68 -10.24
C MET A 193 -3.93 28.13 -10.72
N THR A 194 -3.29 28.36 -11.86
CA THR A 194 -3.28 29.68 -12.49
C THR A 194 -4.60 29.94 -13.23
N GLU A 195 -4.86 31.20 -13.56
CA GLU A 195 -6.04 31.57 -14.36
C GLU A 195 -6.10 30.81 -15.70
N ALA A 196 -4.96 30.66 -16.38
CA ALA A 196 -4.87 29.91 -17.64
C ALA A 196 -5.18 28.40 -17.46
N GLU A 197 -4.83 27.83 -16.32
CA GLU A 197 -5.19 26.44 -16.00
C GLU A 197 -6.67 26.30 -15.63
N LEU A 198 -7.24 27.27 -14.92
CA LEU A 198 -8.66 27.30 -14.55
C LEU A 198 -9.58 27.48 -15.75
N LYS A 199 -9.15 28.22 -16.78
CA LYS A 199 -9.90 28.35 -18.05
C LYS A 199 -10.20 27.01 -18.73
N LYS A 200 -9.47 25.94 -18.41
CA LYS A 200 -9.76 24.57 -18.88
C LYS A 200 -11.00 23.96 -18.23
N PHE A 201 -11.46 24.54 -17.12
CA PHE A 201 -12.55 24.07 -16.28
C PHE A 201 -13.56 25.22 -16.04
N PRO A 202 -14.35 25.60 -17.06
CA PRO A 202 -15.16 26.84 -17.04
C PRO A 202 -16.25 26.87 -15.97
N HIS A 203 -16.58 25.73 -15.36
CA HIS A 203 -17.56 25.62 -14.29
C HIS A 203 -16.95 25.61 -12.88
N HIS A 204 -15.64 25.85 -12.76
CA HIS A 204 -14.89 25.80 -11.51
C HIS A 204 -14.16 27.12 -11.29
N VAL A 205 -14.25 27.65 -10.06
CA VAL A 205 -13.74 28.98 -9.69
C VAL A 205 -12.42 28.90 -8.93
N PHE A 206 -12.08 27.71 -8.43
CA PHE A 206 -10.86 27.48 -7.66
C PHE A 206 -10.28 26.10 -7.95
N GLY A 207 -8.96 26.01 -7.93
CA GLY A 207 -8.25 24.76 -8.16
C GLY A 207 -6.87 24.70 -7.53
N GLN A 208 -6.44 23.47 -7.25
CA GLN A 208 -5.14 23.13 -6.69
C GLN A 208 -4.41 22.18 -7.64
N ALA A 209 -3.11 22.40 -7.85
CA ALA A 209 -2.23 21.55 -8.63
C ALA A 209 -1.13 20.97 -7.74
N PHE A 210 -0.86 19.68 -7.91
CA PHE A 210 0.21 18.97 -7.22
C PHE A 210 0.49 17.65 -7.93
N THR A 211 1.65 17.07 -7.65
CA THR A 211 2.05 15.73 -8.09
C THR A 211 1.96 14.76 -6.91
N THR A 212 1.35 13.59 -7.13
CA THR A 212 1.27 12.52 -6.14
C THR A 212 1.51 11.16 -6.78
N LEU A 213 1.50 10.11 -5.97
CA LEU A 213 1.72 8.74 -6.40
C LEU A 213 0.38 8.01 -6.58
N LYS A 214 0.39 7.03 -7.48
CA LYS A 214 -0.69 6.06 -7.65
C LYS A 214 -0.15 4.66 -7.40
N CYS A 215 -0.92 3.88 -6.67
CA CYS A 215 -0.64 2.51 -6.31
C CYS A 215 -1.71 1.60 -6.95
N GLU A 216 -1.33 0.79 -7.93
CA GLU A 216 -2.28 -0.10 -8.62
C GLU A 216 -2.39 -1.44 -7.90
N GLY A 217 -3.57 -1.76 -7.35
CA GLY A 217 -3.76 -3.00 -6.59
C GLY A 217 -3.34 -4.25 -7.35
N SER A 218 -3.72 -4.35 -8.62
CA SER A 218 -3.43 -5.49 -9.50
C SER A 218 -1.94 -5.80 -9.67
N ALA A 219 -1.06 -4.80 -9.57
CA ALA A 219 0.40 -5.00 -9.61
C ALA A 219 1.02 -4.98 -8.21
N TYR A 220 0.47 -4.16 -7.31
CA TYR A 220 1.03 -3.89 -6.00
C TYR A 220 0.80 -5.03 -5.01
N LEU A 221 -0.38 -5.65 -5.02
CA LEU A 221 -0.68 -6.76 -4.11
C LEU A 221 0.16 -7.99 -4.45
N PRO A 222 0.30 -8.45 -5.72
CA PRO A 222 1.24 -9.51 -6.05
C PRO A 222 2.69 -9.20 -5.64
N TRP A 223 3.11 -7.93 -5.78
CA TRP A 223 4.44 -7.51 -5.32
C TRP A 223 4.58 -7.66 -3.80
N LEU A 224 3.59 -7.26 -3.00
CA LEU A 224 3.61 -7.47 -1.56
C LEU A 224 3.56 -8.95 -1.18
N GLU A 225 2.72 -9.77 -1.83
CA GLU A 225 2.68 -11.22 -1.62
C GLU A 225 4.07 -11.86 -1.85
N ASN A 226 4.75 -11.47 -2.93
CA ASN A 226 6.09 -11.96 -3.22
C ASN A 226 7.12 -11.53 -2.16
N ARG A 227 6.98 -10.34 -1.57
CA ARG A 227 7.83 -9.91 -0.45
C ARG A 227 7.58 -10.73 0.81
N VAL A 228 6.33 -11.04 1.12
CA VAL A 228 5.99 -11.92 2.25
C VAL A 228 6.61 -13.30 2.05
N LYS A 229 6.42 -13.90 0.87
CA LYS A 229 7.00 -15.21 0.52
C LYS A 229 8.53 -15.22 0.61
N ARG A 230 9.20 -14.20 0.07
CA ARG A 230 10.67 -14.06 0.15
C ARG A 230 11.19 -13.94 1.58
N ASN A 231 10.37 -13.44 2.50
CA ASN A 231 10.69 -13.38 3.93
C ASN A 231 10.29 -14.67 4.68
N GLY A 232 9.98 -15.76 3.97
CA GLY A 232 9.58 -17.04 4.55
C GLY A 232 8.12 -17.13 5.01
N GLY A 233 7.30 -16.11 4.71
CA GLY A 233 5.88 -16.12 5.07
C GLY A 233 5.06 -17.03 4.15
N LEU A 234 4.05 -17.67 4.72
CA LEU A 234 3.10 -18.52 4.00
C LEU A 234 1.82 -17.75 3.68
N ILE A 235 1.13 -18.13 2.61
CA ILE A 235 -0.18 -17.59 2.26
C ILE A 235 -1.12 -18.75 1.98
N LEU A 236 -2.15 -18.88 2.82
CA LEU A 236 -3.17 -19.93 2.76
C LEU A 236 -4.48 -19.32 2.29
N THR A 237 -5.08 -19.91 1.27
CA THR A 237 -6.41 -19.54 0.79
C THR A 237 -7.46 -20.35 1.55
N ARG A 238 -8.12 -19.74 2.54
CA ARG A 238 -9.17 -20.38 3.35
C ARG A 238 -10.05 -19.32 4.01
N ARG A 239 -11.34 -19.61 4.15
CA ARG A 239 -12.27 -18.80 4.95
C ARG A 239 -12.03 -19.05 6.44
N VAL A 240 -12.01 -17.98 7.22
CA VAL A 240 -11.96 -18.00 8.69
C VAL A 240 -13.35 -17.61 9.17
N GLU A 241 -14.03 -18.50 9.90
CA GLU A 241 -15.38 -18.22 10.43
C GLU A 241 -15.30 -17.56 11.81
N ASP A 242 -14.32 -17.98 12.60
CA ASP A 242 -14.05 -17.50 13.96
C ASP A 242 -12.53 -17.42 14.16
N LEU A 243 -12.04 -16.45 14.94
CA LEU A 243 -10.61 -16.35 15.22
C LEU A 243 -10.10 -17.47 16.14
N TRP A 244 -10.95 -18.09 16.95
CA TRP A 244 -10.59 -19.18 17.85
C TRP A 244 -10.14 -20.44 17.14
N GLU A 245 -10.55 -20.65 15.89
CA GLU A 245 -10.06 -21.76 15.06
C GLU A 245 -8.54 -21.67 14.83
N LEU A 246 -7.94 -20.49 15.01
CA LEU A 246 -6.51 -20.24 14.83
C LEU A 246 -5.70 -20.46 16.11
N HIS A 247 -6.33 -20.42 17.29
CA HIS A 247 -5.66 -20.57 18.58
C HIS A 247 -4.81 -21.84 18.71
N PRO A 248 -5.21 -23.04 18.20
CA PRO A 248 -4.38 -24.24 18.32
C PRO A 248 -3.01 -24.12 17.61
N SER A 249 -2.93 -23.32 16.55
CA SER A 249 -1.79 -23.27 15.64
C SER A 249 -0.99 -21.96 15.71
N PHE A 250 -1.55 -20.91 16.30
CA PHE A 250 -0.99 -19.57 16.29
C PHE A 250 -1.02 -18.94 17.67
N ASP A 251 0.05 -18.23 18.00
CA ASP A 251 0.22 -17.56 19.29
C ASP A 251 -0.39 -16.15 19.28
N ILE A 252 -0.45 -15.51 18.10
CA ILE A 252 -1.02 -14.16 17.91
C ILE A 252 -1.79 -14.13 16.59
N VAL A 253 -2.95 -13.47 16.59
CA VAL A 253 -3.72 -13.17 15.38
C VAL A 253 -3.70 -11.68 15.08
N VAL A 254 -3.51 -11.32 13.82
CA VAL A 254 -3.63 -9.96 13.32
C VAL A 254 -4.83 -9.91 12.39
N ASN A 255 -5.89 -9.23 12.82
CA ASN A 255 -7.13 -9.14 12.08
C ASN A 255 -7.10 -7.95 11.11
N CYS A 256 -6.81 -8.23 9.84
CA CYS A 256 -6.82 -7.28 8.71
C CYS A 256 -7.96 -7.57 7.71
N SER A 257 -9.06 -8.19 8.17
CA SER A 257 -10.13 -8.72 7.31
C SER A 257 -11.04 -7.64 6.67
N GLY A 258 -10.80 -6.36 6.94
CA GLY A 258 -11.58 -5.27 6.35
C GLY A 258 -13.06 -5.35 6.74
N LEU A 259 -13.97 -5.38 5.77
CA LEU A 259 -15.41 -5.53 6.03
C LEU A 259 -15.76 -6.85 6.72
N GLY A 260 -14.96 -7.91 6.51
CA GLY A 260 -15.16 -9.21 7.14
C GLY A 260 -15.12 -9.14 8.67
N SER A 261 -14.47 -8.11 9.24
CA SER A 261 -14.45 -7.88 10.69
C SER A 261 -15.83 -7.61 11.28
N ARG A 262 -16.82 -7.19 10.48
CA ARG A 262 -18.22 -7.07 10.90
C ARG A 262 -18.76 -8.42 11.37
N GLN A 263 -18.48 -9.49 10.62
CA GLN A 263 -18.90 -10.85 10.96
C GLN A 263 -17.97 -11.46 12.01
N LEU A 264 -16.64 -11.40 11.77
CA LEU A 264 -15.64 -12.05 12.62
C LEU A 264 -15.59 -11.53 14.06
N MET A 265 -15.89 -10.24 14.27
CA MET A 265 -15.76 -9.59 15.58
C MET A 265 -17.05 -8.92 16.07
N GLY A 266 -18.16 -9.09 15.35
CA GLY A 266 -19.41 -8.39 15.65
C GLY A 266 -19.30 -6.85 15.65
N ASP A 267 -18.28 -6.25 15.01
CA ASP A 267 -18.09 -4.79 15.03
C ASP A 267 -19.15 -4.12 14.16
N SER A 268 -20.22 -3.64 14.78
CA SER A 268 -21.33 -2.96 14.10
C SER A 268 -20.97 -1.56 13.57
N LYS A 269 -19.86 -0.97 14.04
CA LYS A 269 -19.40 0.36 13.63
C LYS A 269 -18.79 0.37 12.23
N ILE A 270 -18.37 -0.79 11.72
CA ILE A 270 -17.88 -0.93 10.35
C ILE A 270 -19.05 -1.27 9.40
N PHE A 271 -19.13 -0.54 8.29
CA PHE A 271 -20.17 -0.66 7.28
C PHE A 271 -19.61 -0.43 5.87
N PRO A 272 -20.24 -0.98 4.82
CA PRO A 272 -19.79 -0.78 3.46
C PRO A 272 -20.13 0.62 2.98
N VAL A 273 -19.23 1.19 2.19
CA VAL A 273 -19.56 2.32 1.31
C VAL A 273 -19.25 1.89 -0.10
N ARG A 274 -20.28 1.48 -0.84
CA ARG A 274 -20.19 1.03 -2.23
C ARG A 274 -19.65 2.15 -3.11
N GLY A 275 -18.72 1.77 -3.98
CA GLY A 275 -18.13 2.62 -5.00
C GLY A 275 -18.05 1.88 -6.31
N GLN A 276 -18.71 2.41 -7.32
CA GLN A 276 -18.59 1.98 -8.70
C GLN A 276 -17.62 2.90 -9.44
N VAL A 277 -16.79 2.30 -10.28
CA VAL A 277 -15.80 2.97 -11.14
C VAL A 277 -15.83 2.35 -12.52
N LEU A 278 -15.39 3.13 -13.52
CA LEU A 278 -15.10 2.64 -14.86
C LEU A 278 -13.57 2.59 -15.04
N LYS A 279 -13.09 1.54 -15.67
CA LYS A 279 -11.72 1.43 -16.19
C LYS A 279 -11.80 1.57 -17.70
N VAL A 280 -11.07 2.53 -18.27
CA VAL A 280 -11.12 2.84 -19.70
C VAL A 280 -9.73 2.96 -20.29
N GLN A 281 -9.59 2.67 -21.57
CA GLN A 281 -8.37 2.88 -22.34
C GLN A 281 -8.36 4.31 -22.90
N ALA A 282 -7.53 5.17 -22.31
CA ALA A 282 -7.31 6.54 -22.74
C ALA A 282 -5.86 6.97 -22.45
N PRO A 283 -4.86 6.39 -23.14
CA PRO A 283 -3.45 6.55 -22.82
C PRO A 283 -2.95 8.00 -22.92
N TRP A 284 -3.65 8.88 -23.63
CA TRP A 284 -3.32 10.31 -23.71
C TRP A 284 -3.62 11.10 -22.43
N VAL A 285 -4.46 10.59 -21.52
CA VAL A 285 -4.74 11.24 -20.23
C VAL A 285 -3.59 10.96 -19.28
N LYS A 286 -2.81 12.00 -18.93
CA LYS A 286 -1.61 11.89 -18.07
C LYS A 286 -1.74 12.61 -16.73
N HIS A 287 -2.69 13.54 -16.61
CA HIS A 287 -2.94 14.28 -15.38
C HIS A 287 -4.19 13.75 -14.70
N PHE A 288 -4.16 13.69 -13.37
CA PHE A 288 -5.35 13.34 -12.62
C PHE A 288 -6.25 14.59 -12.44
N ILE A 289 -7.56 14.38 -12.47
CA ILE A 289 -8.56 15.41 -12.19
C ILE A 289 -9.45 14.89 -11.06
N ARG A 290 -9.76 15.74 -10.08
CA ARG A 290 -10.68 15.41 -8.98
C ARG A 290 -11.49 16.65 -8.64
N GLU A 291 -12.80 16.51 -8.68
CA GLU A 291 -13.73 17.53 -8.18
C GLU A 291 -13.84 17.45 -6.65
N GLY A 292 -14.03 18.60 -6.00
CA GLY A 292 -14.02 18.76 -4.54
C GLY A 292 -15.02 17.87 -3.80
N SER A 293 -16.19 17.59 -4.39
CA SER A 293 -17.19 16.64 -3.87
C SER A 293 -16.60 15.24 -3.64
N GLY A 294 -15.55 14.88 -4.40
CA GLY A 294 -14.96 13.55 -4.42
C GLY A 294 -15.83 12.50 -5.12
N LEU A 295 -16.92 12.91 -5.77
CA LEU A 295 -17.82 12.05 -6.57
C LEU A 295 -17.43 12.02 -8.05
N THR A 296 -16.59 12.95 -8.51
CA THR A 296 -16.08 12.96 -9.89
C THR A 296 -14.56 13.03 -9.87
N TYR A 297 -13.92 12.01 -10.44
CA TYR A 297 -12.48 11.90 -10.53
C TYR A 297 -12.04 11.08 -11.76
N ILE A 298 -10.90 11.47 -12.31
CA ILE A 298 -10.23 10.89 -13.46
C ILE A 298 -8.79 10.62 -13.04
N TYR A 299 -8.44 9.34 -12.91
CA TYR A 299 -7.15 8.91 -12.38
C TYR A 299 -6.40 8.08 -13.42
N PRO A 300 -5.40 8.64 -14.11
CA PRO A 300 -4.61 7.89 -15.07
C PRO A 300 -3.83 6.78 -14.36
N GLY A 301 -3.88 5.58 -14.92
CA GLY A 301 -3.11 4.42 -14.48
C GLY A 301 -2.03 4.03 -15.47
N ALA A 302 -1.24 3.02 -15.11
CA ALA A 302 -0.22 2.43 -15.98
C ALA A 302 -0.86 1.74 -17.20
N TYR A 303 -2.02 1.09 -17.00
CA TYR A 303 -2.73 0.35 -18.04
C TYR A 303 -4.08 0.96 -18.40
N ASP A 304 -4.91 1.26 -17.40
CA ASP A 304 -6.26 1.83 -17.59
C ASP A 304 -6.39 3.17 -16.83
N VAL A 305 -7.15 4.10 -17.40
CA VAL A 305 -7.63 5.28 -16.68
C VAL A 305 -8.83 4.88 -15.84
N THR A 306 -8.81 5.25 -14.55
CA THR A 306 -9.94 5.01 -13.64
C THR A 306 -10.82 6.24 -13.57
N LEU A 307 -12.05 6.11 -14.04
CA LEU A 307 -13.10 7.11 -13.91
C LEU A 307 -13.98 6.74 -12.72
N GLY A 308 -14.27 7.69 -11.86
CA GLY A 308 -15.23 7.45 -10.80
C GLY A 308 -15.84 8.72 -10.26
N GLY A 309 -16.74 8.63 -9.29
CA GLY A 309 -17.32 7.38 -8.82
C GLY A 309 -18.54 7.64 -7.96
N THR A 310 -18.92 6.63 -7.19
CA THR A 310 -20.04 6.71 -6.24
C THR A 310 -19.61 6.50 -4.81
N ARG A 311 -20.48 6.92 -3.90
CA ARG A 311 -20.33 6.77 -2.45
C ARG A 311 -21.69 6.42 -1.83
N GLN A 312 -22.11 5.17 -1.95
CA GLN A 312 -23.40 4.70 -1.43
C GLN A 312 -23.19 3.99 -0.10
N LYS A 313 -23.61 4.63 0.99
CA LYS A 313 -23.47 4.11 2.35
C LYS A 313 -24.43 2.95 2.60
N GLY A 314 -23.94 1.87 3.21
CA GLY A 314 -24.76 0.73 3.61
C GLY A 314 -25.13 -0.23 2.48
N ASP A 315 -24.81 0.11 1.23
CA ASP A 315 -25.08 -0.73 0.08
C ASP A 315 -24.03 -1.85 -0.04
N TRP A 316 -24.50 -3.10 -0.08
CA TRP A 316 -23.69 -4.31 -0.19
C TRP A 316 -23.64 -4.87 -1.62
N ASN A 317 -24.39 -4.28 -2.55
CA ASN A 317 -24.52 -4.80 -3.90
C ASN A 317 -23.20 -4.66 -4.68
N LEU A 318 -22.67 -5.77 -5.17
CA LEU A 318 -21.45 -5.83 -6.00
C LEU A 318 -21.73 -5.80 -7.50
N SER A 319 -23.00 -5.89 -7.92
CA SER A 319 -23.38 -5.79 -9.33
C SER A 319 -23.24 -4.34 -9.82
N PRO A 320 -22.61 -4.10 -10.97
CA PRO A 320 -22.61 -2.79 -11.61
C PRO A 320 -24.02 -2.32 -11.94
N ASP A 321 -24.24 -1.01 -11.82
CA ASP A 321 -25.48 -0.35 -12.21
C ASP A 321 -25.22 0.47 -13.49
N ALA A 322 -25.94 0.16 -14.56
CA ALA A 322 -25.75 0.78 -15.87
C ALA A 322 -26.08 2.29 -15.87
N LYS A 323 -27.04 2.76 -15.06
CA LYS A 323 -27.34 4.18 -14.91
C LYS A 323 -26.17 4.89 -14.25
N ILE A 324 -25.64 4.32 -13.18
CA ILE A 324 -24.45 4.86 -12.50
C ILE A 324 -23.26 4.95 -13.46
N SER A 325 -23.06 3.96 -14.32
CA SER A 325 -21.98 3.97 -15.32
C SER A 325 -22.14 5.10 -16.34
N ARG A 326 -23.35 5.28 -16.90
CA ARG A 326 -23.64 6.42 -17.79
C ARG A 326 -23.40 7.76 -17.08
N ASP A 327 -23.84 7.87 -15.84
CA ASP A 327 -23.70 9.10 -15.04
C ASP A 327 -22.21 9.39 -14.75
N ILE A 328 -21.39 8.38 -14.40
CA ILE A 328 -19.94 8.53 -14.19
C ILE A 328 -19.26 9.00 -15.49
N LEU A 329 -19.54 8.32 -16.60
CA LEU A 329 -18.92 8.64 -17.89
C LEU A 329 -19.26 10.07 -18.32
N SER A 330 -20.54 10.46 -18.22
CA SER A 330 -21.01 11.81 -18.56
C SER A 330 -20.28 12.89 -17.75
N ARG A 331 -20.19 12.74 -16.41
CA ARG A 331 -19.48 13.72 -15.56
C ARG A 331 -17.99 13.78 -15.85
N CYS A 332 -17.35 12.65 -16.12
CA CYS A 332 -15.92 12.63 -16.46
C CYS A 332 -15.65 13.23 -17.85
N CYS A 333 -16.48 12.94 -18.86
CA CYS A 333 -16.38 13.55 -20.18
C CYS A 333 -16.61 15.07 -20.16
N ALA A 334 -17.45 15.57 -19.24
CA ALA A 334 -17.61 17.01 -19.04
C ALA A 334 -16.35 17.70 -18.47
N LEU A 335 -15.53 16.98 -17.69
CA LEU A 335 -14.26 17.49 -17.16
C LEU A 335 -13.09 17.30 -18.13
N GLU A 336 -13.09 16.21 -18.89
CA GLU A 336 -12.05 15.88 -19.87
C GLU A 336 -12.71 15.40 -21.17
N PRO A 337 -13.03 16.31 -22.10
CA PRO A 337 -13.75 15.99 -23.33
C PRO A 337 -13.04 14.96 -24.22
N SER A 338 -11.72 14.80 -24.10
CA SER A 338 -11.00 13.76 -24.87
C SER A 338 -11.43 12.33 -24.51
N LEU A 339 -12.10 12.12 -23.37
CA LEU A 339 -12.62 10.82 -22.94
C LEU A 339 -13.76 10.28 -23.82
N HIS A 340 -14.41 11.10 -24.65
CA HIS A 340 -15.40 10.60 -25.62
C HIS A 340 -14.82 9.56 -26.59
N ARG A 341 -13.49 9.55 -26.78
CA ARG A 341 -12.76 8.61 -27.63
C ARG A 341 -12.24 7.39 -26.88
N ALA A 342 -12.47 7.30 -25.57
CA ALA A 342 -11.98 6.18 -24.76
C ALA A 342 -12.67 4.87 -25.18
N CYS A 343 -11.92 3.77 -25.16
CA CYS A 343 -12.43 2.45 -25.52
C CYS A 343 -12.30 1.46 -24.36
N SER A 344 -12.80 0.23 -24.55
CA SER A 344 -12.66 -0.89 -23.61
C SER A 344 -13.15 -0.55 -22.19
N ILE A 345 -14.36 0.00 -22.09
CA ILE A 345 -14.98 0.41 -20.82
C ILE A 345 -15.32 -0.83 -19.99
N LYS A 346 -14.71 -0.97 -18.82
CA LYS A 346 -14.98 -2.04 -17.86
C LYS A 346 -15.54 -1.45 -16.57
N GLU A 347 -16.62 -2.03 -16.07
CA GLU A 347 -17.24 -1.62 -14.82
C GLU A 347 -16.65 -2.41 -13.64
N LYS A 348 -16.34 -1.74 -12.53
CA LYS A 348 -15.91 -2.38 -11.29
C LYS A 348 -16.63 -1.77 -10.10
N VAL A 349 -17.02 -2.62 -9.16
CA VAL A 349 -17.67 -2.23 -7.90
C VAL A 349 -16.85 -2.74 -6.73
N GLY A 350 -16.65 -1.89 -5.72
CA GLY A 350 -15.95 -2.24 -4.49
C GLY A 350 -16.66 -1.65 -3.28
N LEU A 351 -16.59 -2.37 -2.15
CA LEU A 351 -17.19 -1.95 -0.89
C LEU A 351 -16.10 -1.45 0.06
N ARG A 352 -16.08 -0.15 0.32
CA ARG A 352 -15.06 0.45 1.20
C ARG A 352 -15.37 0.07 2.67
N PRO A 353 -14.42 -0.49 3.43
CA PRO A 353 -14.60 -0.87 4.84
C PRO A 353 -14.61 0.37 5.74
N SER A 354 -15.73 1.08 5.77
CA SER A 354 -15.82 2.39 6.43
C SER A 354 -16.18 2.24 7.89
N ARG A 355 -15.44 2.93 8.76
CA ARG A 355 -15.64 2.99 10.20
C ARG A 355 -15.28 4.41 10.65
N PRO A 356 -15.93 4.99 11.68
CA PRO A 356 -15.63 6.36 12.13
C PRO A 356 -14.15 6.60 12.49
N GLY A 357 -13.48 5.57 12.99
CA GLY A 357 -12.02 5.55 13.16
C GLY A 357 -11.47 4.17 12.79
N VAL A 358 -10.22 4.13 12.35
CA VAL A 358 -9.52 2.87 12.11
C VAL A 358 -9.44 2.10 13.44
N ARG A 359 -9.84 0.83 13.45
CA ARG A 359 -9.63 -0.03 14.63
C ARG A 359 -8.21 -0.57 14.52
N LEU A 360 -7.31 0.02 15.30
CA LEU A 360 -5.91 -0.36 15.39
C LEU A 360 -5.51 -0.48 16.86
N GLN A 361 -5.70 -1.66 17.43
CA GLN A 361 -5.53 -1.91 18.87
C GLN A 361 -5.29 -3.38 19.17
N LYS A 362 -4.71 -3.66 20.35
CA LYS A 362 -4.63 -5.00 20.92
C LYS A 362 -5.93 -5.36 21.63
N GLU A 363 -6.28 -6.63 21.60
CA GLU A 363 -7.38 -7.22 22.35
C GLU A 363 -6.93 -8.62 22.80
N LEU A 364 -7.27 -9.02 24.02
CA LEU A 364 -7.00 -10.36 24.51
C LEU A 364 -8.33 -11.09 24.60
N LEU A 365 -8.60 -11.97 23.63
CA LEU A 365 -9.80 -12.79 23.68
C LEU A 365 -9.61 -13.91 24.70
N VAL A 366 -10.66 -14.20 25.46
CA VAL A 366 -10.67 -15.28 26.46
C VAL A 366 -11.90 -16.15 26.22
N GLN A 367 -11.67 -17.45 26.04
CA GLN A 367 -12.71 -18.46 25.89
C GLN A 367 -12.23 -19.75 26.55
N ASP A 368 -13.07 -20.36 27.39
CA ASP A 368 -12.77 -21.61 28.10
C ASP A 368 -11.41 -21.61 28.83
N GLY A 369 -11.07 -20.46 29.44
CA GLY A 369 -9.80 -20.25 30.16
C GLY A 369 -8.56 -20.07 29.27
N ARG A 370 -8.69 -20.22 27.96
CA ARG A 370 -7.62 -19.99 26.97
C ARG A 370 -7.55 -18.51 26.60
N ARG A 371 -6.38 -18.07 26.13
CA ARG A 371 -6.09 -16.67 25.83
C ARG A 371 -5.57 -16.55 24.40
N LEU A 372 -6.20 -15.71 23.59
CA LEU A 372 -5.78 -15.42 22.22
C LEU A 372 -5.48 -13.92 22.06
N PRO A 373 -4.20 -13.52 22.01
CA PRO A 373 -3.82 -12.16 21.67
C PRO A 373 -4.20 -11.82 20.22
N VAL A 374 -4.98 -10.76 20.04
CA VAL A 374 -5.41 -10.26 18.74
C VAL A 374 -4.98 -8.81 18.56
N VAL A 375 -4.43 -8.47 17.39
CA VAL A 375 -4.21 -7.10 16.95
C VAL A 375 -5.19 -6.79 15.83
N HIS A 376 -6.17 -5.93 16.10
CA HIS A 376 -7.11 -5.47 15.07
C HIS A 376 -6.47 -4.39 14.21
N HIS A 377 -6.67 -4.45 12.89
CA HIS A 377 -6.16 -3.48 11.94
C HIS A 377 -7.07 -3.38 10.70
N TYR A 378 -8.21 -2.71 10.87
CA TYR A 378 -9.23 -2.58 9.82
C TYR A 378 -10.06 -1.28 9.94
N GLY A 379 -11.01 -1.07 9.02
CA GLY A 379 -11.91 0.10 9.06
C GLY A 379 -11.36 1.36 8.39
N HIS A 380 -10.53 1.20 7.34
CA HIS A 380 -9.80 2.31 6.70
C HIS A 380 -10.61 3.12 5.68
N GLY A 381 -11.85 2.73 5.39
CA GLY A 381 -12.73 3.42 4.44
C GLY A 381 -12.07 3.65 3.08
N SER A 382 -12.21 4.88 2.56
CA SER A 382 -11.63 5.30 1.28
C SER A 382 -10.14 5.64 1.34
N GLY A 383 -9.58 5.87 2.53
CA GLY A 383 -8.20 6.33 2.72
C GLY A 383 -7.16 5.21 2.84
N GLY A 384 -7.57 3.94 2.79
CA GLY A 384 -6.71 2.81 3.12
C GLY A 384 -5.39 2.76 2.34
N ILE A 385 -5.43 2.90 1.01
CA ILE A 385 -4.22 2.87 0.18
C ILE A 385 -3.24 3.99 0.59
N SER A 386 -3.73 5.17 0.96
CA SER A 386 -2.87 6.31 1.31
C SER A 386 -2.12 6.13 2.63
N VAL A 387 -2.68 5.37 3.58
CA VAL A 387 -2.14 5.28 4.96
C VAL A 387 -1.61 3.90 5.33
N HIS A 388 -1.74 2.90 4.46
CA HIS A 388 -1.49 1.49 4.81
C HIS A 388 -0.13 1.25 5.46
N TRP A 389 0.98 1.81 4.94
CA TRP A 389 2.31 1.64 5.55
C TRP A 389 2.41 2.22 6.96
N GLY A 390 1.86 3.43 7.20
CA GLY A 390 1.88 4.04 8.53
C GLY A 390 1.11 3.19 9.54
N THR A 391 -0.06 2.71 9.15
CA THR A 391 -0.87 1.84 10.01
C THR A 391 -0.27 0.43 10.18
N ALA A 392 0.41 -0.10 9.16
CA ALA A 392 1.10 -1.40 9.22
C ALA A 392 2.31 -1.38 10.17
N LEU A 393 3.04 -0.27 10.21
CA LEU A 393 4.13 -0.06 11.16
C LEU A 393 3.61 -0.05 12.60
N GLU A 394 2.50 0.64 12.85
CA GLU A 394 1.87 0.68 14.16
C GLU A 394 1.28 -0.69 14.56
N ALA A 395 0.65 -1.41 13.62
CA ALA A 395 0.21 -2.79 13.85
C ALA A 395 1.39 -3.70 14.23
N ALA A 396 2.50 -3.63 13.49
CA ALA A 396 3.70 -4.41 13.78
C ALA A 396 4.32 -4.06 15.15
N ARG A 397 4.24 -2.79 15.58
CA ARG A 397 4.63 -2.35 16.92
C ARG A 397 3.79 -3.04 18.00
N LEU A 398 2.47 -3.06 17.84
CA LEU A 398 1.55 -3.74 18.77
C LEU A 398 1.79 -5.25 18.81
N VAL A 399 2.04 -5.88 17.66
CA VAL A 399 2.41 -7.30 17.58
C VAL A 399 3.72 -7.58 18.31
N ARG A 400 4.73 -6.72 18.15
CA ARG A 400 6.00 -6.84 18.88
C ARG A 400 5.78 -6.81 20.39
N GLU A 401 4.92 -5.94 20.90
CA GLU A 401 4.57 -5.90 22.32
C GLU A 401 3.90 -7.20 22.78
N CYS A 402 2.99 -7.78 21.99
CA CYS A 402 2.39 -9.07 22.29
C CYS A 402 3.45 -10.18 22.37
N VAL A 403 4.38 -10.24 21.40
CA VAL A 403 5.48 -11.22 21.41
C VAL A 403 6.36 -11.07 22.65
N LEU A 404 6.68 -9.84 23.05
CA LEU A 404 7.47 -9.60 24.26
C LEU A 404 6.72 -10.05 25.52
N ALA A 405 5.42 -9.75 25.62
CA ALA A 405 4.60 -10.17 26.75
C ALA A 405 4.51 -11.70 26.89
N LEU A 406 4.38 -12.42 25.76
CA LEU A 406 4.40 -13.89 25.74
C LEU A 406 5.73 -14.43 26.29
N LYS A 407 6.86 -13.84 25.88
CA LYS A 407 8.20 -14.24 26.35
C LYS A 407 8.41 -13.99 27.84
N THR A 408 7.85 -12.91 28.39
CA THR A 408 7.96 -12.62 29.83
C THR A 408 7.04 -13.47 30.70
N SER A 409 5.94 -13.99 30.13
CA SER A 409 4.98 -14.84 30.84
C SER A 409 5.35 -16.32 30.88
N ALA A 410 6.36 -16.75 30.11
CA ALA A 410 6.90 -18.10 30.20
C ALA A 410 7.58 -18.30 31.56
N PRO A 411 7.33 -19.41 32.29
CA PRO A 411 7.99 -19.66 33.56
C PRO A 411 9.50 -19.67 33.35
N LYS A 412 10.25 -18.82 34.08
CA LYS A 412 11.69 -19.00 34.20
C LYS A 412 11.91 -20.35 34.88
N SER A 413 12.41 -21.33 34.14
CA SER A 413 12.90 -22.59 34.71
C SER A 413 13.91 -22.22 35.81
N LYS A 414 13.56 -22.48 37.07
CA LYS A 414 14.50 -22.44 38.17
C LYS A 414 15.48 -23.60 37.93
N LEU A 415 16.71 -23.26 37.54
CA LEU A 415 17.85 -24.19 37.54
C LEU A 415 18.24 -24.49 38.98
#